data_AF-A0A6I3IE77-F1
#
_entry.id   AF-A0A6I3IE77-F1
#
_cell.length_a   1.000
_cell.length_b   1.000
_cell.length_c   1.000
_cell.angle_alpha   90.00
_cell.angle_beta   90.00
_cell.angle_gamma   90.00
#
_symmetry.space_group_name_H-M   'P 1'
#
loop_
_entity.id
_entity.type
_entity.pdbx_description
1 polymer ?
#
loop_
_entity_poly.entity_id
_entity_poly.type
_entity_poly.pdbx_seq_one_letter_code
_entity_poly.pdbx_strand_id
1 'polypeptide(L)'
;MTEQWDTPDKLAAMRDAIEATVPGWRRPALWAVGISAASSEPEWEFPCVNRGAGYLPAVVLGRLVRHSRTTETLPVSAEVLRRAVDDLSPAEACTSVDHPNLVAWRWLLGEIESNPARDLVVVYVDDLDDPVSSEADGELRAAAS
;
A
#
# COMPACT_ATOMS: atom_id res chain seq x y z
N MET A 1 1.86 25.43 7.29
CA MET A 1 1.78 24.43 8.38
C MET A 1 1.16 23.20 7.78
N THR A 2 1.89 22.10 7.70
CA THR A 2 1.31 20.80 7.33
C THR A 2 0.48 20.32 8.52
N GLU A 3 -0.77 19.95 8.28
CA GLU A 3 -1.66 19.41 9.31
C GLU A 3 -1.10 18.09 9.84
N GLN A 4 -1.00 17.92 11.17
CA GLN A 4 -0.47 16.71 11.81
C GLN A 4 -1.61 15.84 12.34
N TRP A 5 -1.53 14.54 12.10
CA TRP A 5 -2.53 13.57 12.56
C TRP A 5 -2.01 12.85 13.81
N ASP A 6 -1.89 13.61 14.90
CA ASP A 6 -1.22 13.23 16.14
C ASP A 6 -1.97 12.22 17.05
N THR A 7 -3.19 11.81 16.67
CA THR A 7 -4.03 10.92 17.48
C THR A 7 -4.70 9.86 16.61
N PRO A 8 -5.03 8.68 17.17
CA PRO A 8 -5.75 7.62 16.43
C PRO A 8 -7.08 8.11 15.85
N ASP A 9 -7.81 8.96 16.57
CA ASP A 9 -9.08 9.53 16.09
C ASP A 9 -8.87 10.45 14.88
N LYS A 10 -7.79 11.23 14.85
CA LYS A 10 -7.42 12.02 13.66
C LYS A 10 -7.01 11.13 12.50
N LEU A 11 -6.28 10.04 12.72
CA LEU A 11 -5.96 9.07 11.66
C LEU A 11 -7.23 8.45 11.07
N ALA A 12 -8.20 8.08 11.92
CA ALA A 12 -9.48 7.55 11.49
C ALA A 12 -10.30 8.59 10.70
N ALA A 13 -10.38 9.83 11.19
CA ALA A 13 -11.07 10.91 10.52
C ALA A 13 -10.44 11.24 9.15
N MET A 14 -9.10 11.24 9.07
CA MET A 14 -8.39 11.49 7.82
C MET A 14 -8.53 10.37 6.82
N ARG A 15 -8.53 9.10 7.27
CA ARG A 15 -8.90 7.98 6.41
C ARG A 15 -10.29 8.22 5.83
N ASP A 16 -11.29 8.46 6.67
CA ASP A 16 -12.67 8.60 6.23
C ASP A 16 -12.82 9.80 5.25
N ALA A 17 -12.10 10.90 5.49
CA ALA A 17 -12.04 12.05 4.59
C ALA A 17 -11.39 11.71 3.23
N ILE A 18 -10.30 10.94 3.21
CA ILE A 18 -9.64 10.53 1.96
C ILE A 18 -10.50 9.50 1.21
N GLU A 19 -11.10 8.53 1.90
CA GLU A 19 -12.03 7.55 1.30
C GLU A 19 -13.19 8.25 0.60
N ALA A 20 -13.73 9.31 1.19
CA ALA A 20 -14.80 10.11 0.58
C ALA A 20 -14.40 10.82 -0.74
N THR A 21 -13.10 10.97 -1.02
CA THR A 21 -12.59 11.59 -2.26
C THR A 21 -12.44 10.60 -3.41
N VAL A 22 -12.57 9.28 -3.16
CA VAL A 22 -12.42 8.23 -4.16
C VAL A 22 -13.79 7.60 -4.43
N PRO A 23 -14.48 7.97 -5.54
CA PRO A 23 -15.80 7.43 -5.85
C PRO A 23 -15.80 5.91 -5.93
N GLY A 24 -16.67 5.27 -5.16
CA GLY A 24 -16.81 3.82 -5.13
C GLY A 24 -15.73 3.08 -4.35
N TRP A 25 -14.90 3.78 -3.56
CA TRP A 25 -13.90 3.16 -2.71
C TRP A 25 -14.50 2.03 -1.85
N ARG A 26 -13.87 0.86 -1.89
CA ARG A 26 -14.12 -0.25 -0.98
C ARG A 26 -12.79 -0.64 -0.34
N ARG A 27 -12.80 -0.81 0.99
CA ARG A 27 -11.62 -1.26 1.72
C ARG A 27 -11.26 -2.68 1.28
N PRO A 28 -10.01 -2.95 0.87
CA PRO A 28 -9.58 -4.28 0.46
C PRO A 28 -9.58 -5.25 1.65
N ALA A 29 -9.85 -6.53 1.38
CA ALA A 29 -9.70 -7.60 2.36
C ALA A 29 -8.22 -7.89 2.67
N LEU A 30 -7.36 -7.77 1.66
CA LEU A 30 -5.91 -7.98 1.73
C LEU A 30 -5.21 -7.02 0.75
N TRP A 31 -4.12 -6.39 1.15
CA TRP A 31 -3.33 -5.56 0.24
C TRP A 31 -1.88 -5.41 0.70
N ALA A 32 -0.98 -5.14 -0.25
CA ALA A 32 0.43 -4.85 0.01
C ALA A 32 1.08 -4.15 -1.18
N VAL A 33 2.21 -3.48 -0.93
CA VAL A 33 3.15 -3.08 -2.00
C VAL A 33 4.24 -4.14 -2.05
N GLY A 34 4.45 -4.70 -3.24
CA GLY A 34 5.48 -5.70 -3.52
C GLY A 34 6.59 -5.15 -4.40
N ILE A 35 7.75 -5.77 -4.33
CA ILE A 35 8.89 -5.53 -5.21
C ILE A 35 9.34 -6.85 -5.84
N SER A 36 9.69 -6.83 -7.13
CA SER A 36 10.24 -8.01 -7.80
C SER A 36 11.57 -8.41 -7.16
N ALA A 37 11.93 -9.70 -7.18
CA ALA A 37 13.22 -10.18 -6.70
C ALA A 37 14.40 -9.41 -7.34
N ALA A 38 15.51 -9.32 -6.60
CA ALA A 38 16.76 -8.78 -7.14
C ALA A 38 17.50 -9.79 -8.05
N SER A 39 17.11 -11.07 -8.01
CA SER A 39 17.56 -12.15 -8.89
C SER A 39 16.63 -12.27 -10.11
N SER A 40 16.97 -13.14 -11.06
CA SER A 40 16.09 -13.46 -12.20
C SER A 40 14.91 -14.37 -11.84
N GLU A 41 14.65 -14.55 -10.54
CA GLU A 41 13.53 -15.35 -10.06
C GLU A 41 12.24 -14.51 -10.13
N PRO A 42 11.09 -15.11 -10.50
CA PRO A 42 9.83 -14.38 -10.64
C PRO A 42 9.15 -14.04 -9.30
N GLU A 43 9.85 -14.16 -8.17
CA GLU A 43 9.27 -14.02 -6.83
C GLU A 43 9.08 -12.54 -6.45
N TRP A 44 7.98 -12.26 -5.76
CA TRP A 44 7.63 -10.96 -5.20
C TRP A 44 7.86 -10.94 -3.69
N GLU A 45 8.53 -9.90 -3.23
CA GLU A 45 8.76 -9.65 -1.82
C GLU A 45 7.72 -8.64 -1.30
N PHE A 46 7.02 -9.00 -0.22
CA PHE A 46 6.02 -8.15 0.43
C PHE A 46 6.46 -7.77 1.86
N PRO A 47 7.20 -6.65 2.04
CA PRO A 47 7.73 -6.25 3.35
C PRO A 47 6.66 -5.85 4.37
N CYS A 48 5.44 -5.53 3.93
CA CYS A 48 4.31 -5.24 4.80
C CYS A 48 3.00 -5.72 4.18
N VAL A 49 2.44 -6.79 4.75
CA VAL A 49 1.17 -7.39 4.34
C VAL A 49 0.05 -6.90 5.25
N ASN A 50 -1.03 -6.40 4.66
CA ASN A 50 -2.15 -5.84 5.41
C ASN A 50 -3.41 -6.67 5.17
N ARG A 51 -3.82 -7.45 6.17
CA ARG A 51 -5.08 -8.23 6.15
C ARG A 51 -6.10 -7.60 7.09
N GLY A 52 -7.21 -7.10 6.53
CA GLY A 52 -8.25 -6.42 7.32
C GLY A 52 -7.75 -5.18 8.09
N ALA A 53 -6.65 -4.56 7.66
CA ALA A 53 -5.98 -3.46 8.34
C ALA A 53 -5.29 -2.51 7.34
N GLY A 54 -4.63 -1.46 7.85
CA GLY A 54 -3.84 -0.55 7.02
C GLY A 54 -4.67 0.30 6.05
N TYR A 55 -5.93 0.58 6.36
CA TYR A 55 -6.84 1.24 5.40
C TYR A 55 -6.47 2.68 5.03
N LEU A 56 -5.85 3.43 5.95
CA LEU A 56 -5.36 4.78 5.65
C LEU A 56 -4.27 4.76 4.56
N PRO A 57 -3.17 4.00 4.70
CA PRO A 57 -2.20 3.85 3.62
C PRO A 57 -2.82 3.25 2.34
N ALA A 58 -3.74 2.28 2.47
CA ALA A 58 -4.43 1.69 1.32
C ALA A 58 -5.11 2.75 0.44
N VAL A 59 -5.90 3.65 1.04
CA VAL A 59 -6.61 4.67 0.26
C VAL A 59 -5.67 5.78 -0.25
N VAL A 60 -4.61 6.11 0.50
CA VAL A 60 -3.59 7.09 0.08
C VAL A 60 -2.87 6.63 -1.19
N LEU A 61 -2.51 5.34 -1.28
CA LEU A 61 -1.91 4.81 -2.50
C LEU A 61 -2.97 4.56 -3.57
N GLY A 62 -4.13 4.02 -3.21
CA GLY A 62 -5.25 3.72 -4.09
C GLY A 62 -5.66 4.89 -4.98
N ARG A 63 -5.79 6.10 -4.40
CA ARG A 63 -6.13 7.30 -5.18
C ARG A 63 -5.07 7.68 -6.23
N LEU A 64 -3.79 7.40 -5.97
CA LEU A 64 -2.69 7.74 -6.87
C LEU A 64 -2.61 6.76 -8.04
N VAL A 65 -2.91 5.48 -7.79
CA VAL A 65 -2.99 4.43 -8.82
C VAL A 65 -4.39 4.31 -9.44
N ARG A 66 -5.32 5.19 -9.06
CA ARG A 66 -6.73 5.22 -9.52
C ARG A 66 -7.51 3.92 -9.23
N HIS A 67 -7.13 3.21 -8.17
CA HIS A 67 -7.86 2.08 -7.65
C HIS A 67 -9.07 2.53 -6.83
N SER A 68 -10.16 1.78 -6.89
CA SER A 68 -11.39 2.06 -6.13
C SER A 68 -12.02 0.83 -5.50
N ARG A 69 -12.32 -0.20 -6.30
CA ARG A 69 -12.89 -1.48 -5.84
C ARG A 69 -12.63 -2.55 -6.89
N THR A 70 -11.69 -3.46 -6.67
CA THR A 70 -11.42 -4.64 -7.50
C THR A 70 -10.32 -5.49 -6.86
N THR A 71 -10.34 -6.80 -7.10
CA THR A 71 -9.09 -7.58 -6.95
C THR A 71 -8.21 -7.30 -8.16
N GLU A 72 -7.05 -6.70 -7.94
CA GLU A 72 -6.19 -6.18 -9.00
C GLU A 72 -4.74 -6.00 -8.54
N THR A 73 -3.80 -6.21 -9.47
CA THR A 73 -2.39 -5.85 -9.33
C THR A 73 -2.07 -4.68 -10.25
N LEU A 74 -1.57 -3.58 -9.67
CA LEU A 74 -1.27 -2.33 -10.37
C LEU A 74 0.23 -2.02 -10.30
N PRO A 75 0.88 -1.63 -11.41
CA PRO A 75 2.26 -1.16 -11.36
C PRO A 75 2.34 0.15 -10.57
N VAL A 76 3.42 0.30 -9.79
CA VAL A 76 3.69 1.50 -9.00
C VAL A 76 5.05 2.05 -9.44
N SER A 77 5.14 3.33 -9.79
CA SER A 77 6.43 3.96 -10.03
C SER A 77 7.05 4.44 -8.72
N ALA A 78 8.39 4.57 -8.67
CA ALA A 78 9.07 5.18 -7.53
C ALA A 78 8.51 6.58 -7.19
N GLU A 79 8.11 7.35 -8.21
CA GLU A 79 7.51 8.68 -8.01
C GLU A 79 6.12 8.59 -7.35
N VAL A 80 5.29 7.64 -7.77
CA VAL A 80 3.98 7.40 -7.13
C VAL A 80 4.17 6.96 -5.67
N LEU A 81 5.12 6.05 -5.40
CA LEU A 81 5.38 5.59 -4.04
C LEU A 81 5.95 6.71 -3.15
N ARG A 82 6.86 7.54 -3.67
CA ARG A 82 7.37 8.73 -2.96
C ARG A 82 6.26 9.70 -2.63
N ARG A 83 5.38 9.98 -3.59
CA ARG A 83 4.20 10.81 -3.36
C ARG A 83 3.28 10.24 -2.28
N ALA A 84 3.08 8.92 -2.26
CA ALA A 84 2.28 8.25 -1.24
C ALA A 84 2.92 8.38 0.16
N VAL A 85 4.25 8.26 0.26
CA VAL A 85 4.99 8.49 1.51
C VAL A 85 4.81 9.93 1.99
N ASP A 86 4.95 10.91 1.10
CA ASP A 86 4.77 12.33 1.45
C ASP A 86 3.35 12.61 1.95
N ASP A 87 2.35 12.11 1.23
CA ASP A 87 0.92 12.27 1.57
C ASP A 87 0.54 11.57 2.88
N LEU A 88 1.24 10.50 3.27
CA LEU A 88 1.01 9.73 4.49
C LEU A 88 1.89 10.18 5.67
N SER A 89 2.98 10.91 5.43
CA SER A 89 3.91 11.38 6.46
C SER A 89 3.28 12.11 7.66
N PRO A 90 2.16 12.85 7.53
CA PRO A 90 1.48 13.43 8.70
C PRO A 90 1.02 12.42 9.75
N ALA A 91 0.84 11.16 9.39
CA ALA A 91 0.44 10.09 10.30
C ALA A 91 1.49 9.81 11.38
N GLU A 92 2.78 10.05 11.10
CA GLU A 92 3.88 9.77 12.03
C GLU A 92 3.84 10.62 13.30
N ALA A 93 3.09 11.73 13.28
CA ALA A 93 2.84 12.53 14.47
C ALA A 93 2.09 11.72 15.56
N CYS A 94 1.30 10.72 15.16
CA CYS A 94 0.67 9.79 16.10
C CYS A 94 1.66 8.70 16.48
N THR A 95 2.41 8.92 17.56
CA THR A 95 3.38 7.97 18.12
C THR A 95 2.75 6.85 18.96
N SER A 96 1.44 6.89 19.16
CA SER A 96 0.69 5.85 19.90
C SER A 96 0.37 4.60 19.07
N VAL A 97 0.66 4.62 17.77
CA VAL A 97 0.50 3.48 16.85
C VAL A 97 1.74 3.37 15.98
N ASP A 98 2.05 2.15 15.54
CA ASP A 98 3.12 1.91 14.57
C ASP A 98 2.68 2.26 13.15
N HIS A 99 3.66 2.60 12.30
CA HIS A 99 3.45 2.93 10.89
C HIS A 99 4.22 1.96 9.96
N PRO A 100 3.93 0.64 10.00
CA PRO A 100 4.73 -0.35 9.29
C PRO A 100 4.71 -0.15 7.77
N ASN A 101 3.60 0.35 7.21
CA ASN A 101 3.53 0.70 5.78
C ASN A 101 4.49 1.84 5.40
N LEU A 102 4.62 2.89 6.22
CA LEU A 102 5.58 3.97 5.93
C LEU A 102 7.03 3.47 5.99
N VAL A 103 7.34 2.63 6.98
CA VAL A 103 8.67 2.01 7.10
C VAL A 103 8.97 1.16 5.86
N ALA A 104 8.04 0.29 5.48
CA ALA A 104 8.17 -0.56 4.30
C ALA A 104 8.30 0.24 3.00
N TRP A 105 7.47 1.27 2.79
CA TRP A 105 7.52 2.08 1.57
C TRP A 105 8.82 2.87 1.42
N ARG A 106 9.39 3.35 2.53
CA ARG A 106 10.72 4.00 2.50
C ARG A 106 11.83 3.01 2.19
N TRP A 107 11.76 1.80 2.71
CA TRP A 107 12.70 0.74 2.36
C TRP A 107 12.60 0.38 0.87
N LEU A 108 11.38 0.17 0.37
CA LEU A 108 11.10 -0.11 -1.06
C LEU A 108 11.64 0.98 -1.99
N LEU A 109 11.51 2.26 -1.61
CA LEU A 109 12.11 3.36 -2.36
C LEU A 109 13.63 3.24 -2.42
N GLY A 110 14.29 2.93 -1.30
CA GLY A 110 15.73 2.69 -1.26
C GLY A 110 16.18 1.52 -2.14
N GLU A 111 15.41 0.43 -2.16
CA GLU A 111 15.69 -0.73 -3.00
C GLU A 111 15.59 -0.41 -4.50
N ILE A 112 14.54 0.29 -4.92
CA ILE A 112 14.32 0.67 -6.33
C ILE A 112 15.32 1.73 -6.80
N GLU A 113 15.68 2.68 -5.93
CA GLU A 113 16.70 3.67 -6.25
C GLU A 113 18.09 3.02 -6.39
N SER A 114 18.37 1.96 -5.61
CA SER A 114 19.62 1.20 -5.68
C SER A 114 19.67 0.24 -6.87
N ASN A 115 18.52 -0.31 -7.29
CA ASN A 115 18.40 -1.18 -8.45
C ASN A 115 17.13 -0.86 -9.26
N PRO A 116 17.23 0.08 -10.23
CA PRO A 116 16.10 0.48 -11.06
C PRO A 116 15.57 -0.58 -12.03
N ALA A 117 16.22 -1.75 -12.10
CA ALA A 117 15.75 -2.88 -12.89
C ALA A 117 14.67 -3.70 -12.17
N ARG A 118 14.42 -3.44 -10.88
CA ARG A 118 13.33 -4.06 -10.13
C ARG A 118 12.02 -3.32 -10.38
N ASP A 119 10.92 -4.05 -10.30
CA ASP A 119 9.58 -3.52 -10.46
C ASP A 119 8.84 -3.40 -9.12
N LEU A 120 7.97 -2.41 -8.98
CA LEU A 120 7.04 -2.30 -7.86
C LEU A 120 5.61 -2.52 -8.33
N VAL A 121 4.84 -3.21 -7.51
CA VAL A 121 3.39 -3.36 -7.69
C VAL A 121 2.67 -3.07 -6.39
N VAL A 122 1.41 -2.68 -6.48
CA VAL A 122 0.46 -2.77 -5.39
C VAL A 122 -0.59 -3.80 -5.76
N VAL A 123 -0.87 -4.71 -4.83
CA VAL A 123 -1.95 -5.69 -4.96
C VAL A 123 -3.06 -5.28 -4.02
N TYR A 124 -4.28 -5.16 -4.55
CA TYR A 124 -5.51 -5.05 -3.78
C TYR A 124 -6.33 -6.33 -4.01
N VAL A 125 -6.81 -6.94 -2.95
CA VAL A 125 -7.76 -8.05 -3.00
C VAL A 125 -9.06 -7.56 -2.39
N ASP A 126 -10.12 -7.47 -3.20
CA ASP A 126 -11.43 -6.99 -2.77
C ASP A 126 -12.15 -8.04 -1.93
N ASP A 127 -12.15 -9.28 -2.42
CA ASP A 127 -12.68 -10.46 -1.73
C ASP A 127 -11.65 -11.61 -1.79
N LEU A 128 -11.46 -12.34 -0.69
CA LEU A 128 -10.52 -13.47 -0.65
C LEU A 128 -11.02 -14.67 -1.46
N ASP A 129 -12.32 -14.72 -1.77
CA ASP A 129 -12.90 -15.72 -2.67
C ASP A 129 -12.78 -15.31 -4.15
N ASP A 130 -12.33 -14.09 -4.46
CA ASP A 130 -12.07 -13.69 -5.84
C ASP A 130 -10.94 -14.54 -6.45
N PRO A 131 -11.01 -14.83 -7.76
CA PRO A 131 -9.93 -15.53 -8.45
C PRO A 131 -8.61 -14.76 -8.34
N VAL A 132 -7.50 -15.49 -8.25
CA VAL A 132 -6.16 -14.91 -8.30
C VAL A 132 -5.97 -14.18 -9.63
N SER A 133 -5.58 -12.91 -9.55
CA SER A 133 -5.47 -11.98 -10.68
C SER A 133 -4.07 -11.89 -11.29
N SER A 134 -3.03 -12.28 -10.54
CA SER A 134 -1.62 -12.27 -10.97
C SER A 134 -0.75 -13.21 -10.11
N GLU A 135 0.50 -13.43 -10.50
CA GLU A 135 1.48 -14.15 -9.66
C GLU A 135 1.71 -13.43 -8.32
N ALA A 136 1.84 -12.09 -8.34
CA ALA A 136 1.98 -11.26 -7.15
C ALA A 136 0.77 -11.37 -6.19
N ASP A 137 -0.45 -11.48 -6.72
CA ASP A 137 -1.66 -11.73 -5.93
C ASP A 137 -1.62 -13.11 -5.26
N GLY A 138 -1.23 -14.15 -6.01
CA GLY A 138 -1.07 -15.50 -5.48
C GLY A 138 -0.05 -15.56 -4.34
N GLU A 139 1.10 -14.93 -4.52
CA GLU A 139 2.17 -14.87 -3.52
C GLU A 139 1.78 -14.02 -2.30
N LEU A 140 1.10 -12.89 -2.50
CA LEU A 140 0.57 -12.09 -1.40
C LEU A 140 -0.41 -12.92 -0.54
N ARG A 141 -1.32 -13.66 -1.18
CA ARG A 141 -2.26 -14.53 -0.45
C ARG A 141 -1.54 -15.63 0.32
N ALA A 142 -0.49 -16.22 -0.25
CA ALA A 142 0.34 -17.22 0.43
C ALA A 142 1.08 -16.62 1.63
N ALA A 143 1.63 -15.40 1.50
CA ALA A 143 2.31 -14.69 2.60
C ALA A 143 1.36 -14.25 3.73
N ALA A 144 0.06 -14.14 3.45
CA ALA A 144 -0.99 -13.75 4.41
C ALA A 144 -1.69 -14.93 5.10
N SER A 145 -1.23 -16.16 4.85
CA SER A 145 -1.81 -17.43 5.34
C SER A 145 -1.33 -17.81 6.74
#